data_AF-A0A9E4BJ56-F1
#
_entry.id   AF-A0A9E4BJ56-F1
#
_cell.length_a   1.000
_cell.length_b   1.000
_cell.length_c   1.000
_cell.angle_alpha   90.00
_cell.angle_beta   90.00
_cell.angle_gamma   90.00
#
_symmetry.space_group_name_H-M   'P 1'
#
loop_
_entity.id
_entity.type
_entity.pdbx_description
1 polymer ?
#
loop_
_entity_poly.entity_id
_entity_poly.type
_entity_poly.pdbx_seq_one_letter_code
_entity_poly.pdbx_strand_id
1 'polypeptide(L)'
;INRILLQEGLMDAIMRESSFAQYIKQLGIEQGREQGREEGIEQGIEQGIGQGIEQGERRSTIGAILEVLEIRFDMHETHPLSARIVVIDDLQRLKQLLRAAVQVSSLEAFEQTLDA
;
A
#
# COMPACT_ATOMS: atom_id res chain seq x y z
N ILE A 1 -18.09 58.73 -4.35
CA ILE A 1 -17.33 57.60 -3.78
C ILE A 1 -18.15 56.81 -2.74
N ASN A 2 -19.03 57.42 -1.94
CA ASN A 2 -19.69 56.75 -0.80
C ASN A 2 -21.04 56.03 -1.04
N ARG A 3 -21.54 55.90 -2.28
CA ARG A 3 -22.82 55.20 -2.55
C ARG A 3 -22.64 53.78 -3.11
N ILE A 4 -21.55 53.53 -3.85
CA ILE A 4 -21.22 52.22 -4.44
C ILE A 4 -20.73 51.24 -3.37
N LEU A 5 -19.81 51.68 -2.49
CA LEU A 5 -19.32 50.90 -1.33
C LEU A 5 -20.43 50.46 -0.36
N LEU A 6 -21.44 51.32 -0.16
CA LEU A 6 -22.61 51.02 0.67
C LEU A 6 -23.53 49.98 0.01
N GLN A 7 -23.66 49.99 -1.32
CA GLN A 7 -24.42 48.99 -2.06
C GLN A 7 -23.72 47.62 -2.08
N GLU A 8 -22.40 47.57 -2.23
CA GLU A 8 -21.65 46.31 -2.19
C GLU A 8 -21.76 45.61 -0.82
N GLY A 9 -21.64 46.34 0.28
CA GLY A 9 -21.80 45.77 1.63
C GLY A 9 -23.22 45.31 1.95
N LEU A 10 -24.24 46.01 1.43
CA LEU A 10 -25.65 45.60 1.54
C LEU A 10 -25.94 44.34 0.71
N MET A 11 -25.38 44.25 -0.49
CA MET A 11 -25.54 43.06 -1.36
C MET A 11 -24.91 41.84 -0.70
N ASP A 12 -23.73 41.98 -0.09
CA ASP A 12 -23.04 40.88 0.61
C ASP A 12 -23.82 40.40 1.85
N ALA A 13 -24.41 41.32 2.61
CA ALA A 13 -25.27 40.99 3.76
C ALA A 13 -26.57 40.28 3.33
N ILE A 14 -27.25 40.77 2.28
CA ILE A 14 -28.47 40.14 1.74
C ILE A 14 -28.15 38.76 1.17
N MET A 15 -27.03 38.62 0.46
CA MET A 15 -26.60 37.34 -0.09
C MET A 15 -26.37 36.32 1.02
N ARG A 16 -25.65 36.66 2.10
CA ARG A 16 -25.37 35.73 3.21
C ARG A 16 -26.61 35.13 3.87
N GLU A 17 -27.71 35.86 3.94
CA GLU A 17 -28.97 35.38 4.52
C GLU A 17 -29.96 34.83 3.47
N SER A 18 -29.63 34.94 2.18
CA SER A 18 -30.49 34.48 1.10
C SER A 18 -30.52 32.95 0.96
N SER A 19 -31.63 32.43 0.44
CA SER A 19 -31.75 31.04 -0.02
C SER A 19 -30.71 30.68 -1.08
N PHE A 20 -30.24 31.65 -1.86
CA PHE A 20 -29.20 31.44 -2.86
C PHE A 20 -27.83 31.14 -2.22
N ALA A 21 -27.41 31.86 -1.19
CA ALA A 21 -26.16 31.52 -0.49
C ALA A 21 -26.25 30.17 0.24
N GLN A 22 -27.42 29.82 0.79
CA GLN A 22 -27.64 28.49 1.36
C GLN A 22 -27.50 27.40 0.29
N TYR A 23 -28.07 27.61 -0.90
CA TYR A 23 -27.93 26.71 -2.05
C TYR A 23 -26.46 26.54 -2.47
N ILE A 24 -25.71 27.63 -2.64
CA ILE A 24 -24.28 27.56 -3.01
C ILE A 24 -23.45 26.89 -1.91
N LYS A 25 -23.73 27.18 -0.63
CA LYS A 25 -23.05 26.50 0.49
C LYS A 25 -23.32 25.00 0.48
N GLN A 26 -24.57 24.60 0.23
CA GLN A 26 -24.93 23.19 0.15
C GLN A 26 -24.27 22.50 -1.05
N LEU A 27 -24.23 23.16 -2.21
CA LEU A 27 -23.52 22.69 -3.39
C LEU A 27 -22.02 22.50 -3.12
N GLY A 28 -21.38 23.47 -2.45
CA GLY A 28 -19.97 23.36 -2.07
C GLY A 28 -19.68 22.24 -1.08
N ILE A 29 -20.58 22.00 -0.12
CA ILE A 29 -20.47 20.85 0.81
C ILE A 29 -20.63 19.54 0.05
N GLU A 30 -21.62 19.45 -0.84
CA GLU A 30 -21.86 18.24 -1.63
C GLU A 30 -20.67 17.93 -2.53
N GLN A 31 -20.17 18.92 -3.27
CA GLN A 31 -18.96 18.80 -4.09
C GLN A 31 -17.73 18.42 -3.27
N GLY A 32 -17.50 19.08 -2.13
CA GLY A 32 -16.37 18.76 -1.26
C GLY A 32 -16.46 17.34 -0.67
N ARG A 33 -17.67 16.85 -0.36
CA ARG A 33 -17.89 15.47 0.10
C ARG A 33 -17.66 14.46 -1.00
N GLU A 34 -18.13 14.76 -2.21
CA GLU A 34 -17.95 13.90 -3.38
C GLU A 34 -16.47 13.80 -3.74
N GLN A 35 -15.79 14.94 -3.90
CA GLN A 35 -14.36 14.98 -4.20
C GLN A 35 -13.53 14.29 -3.10
N GLY A 36 -13.77 14.60 -1.83
CA GLY A 36 -13.05 13.97 -0.73
C GLY A 36 -13.29 12.45 -0.64
N ARG A 37 -14.49 11.97 -1.00
CA ARG A 37 -14.79 10.54 -1.10
C ARG A 37 -14.01 9.90 -2.25
N GLU A 38 -13.97 10.53 -3.41
CA GLU A 38 -13.28 10.02 -4.60
C GLU A 38 -11.78 9.93 -4.36
N GLU A 39 -11.15 11.02 -3.91
CA GLU A 39 -9.72 11.06 -3.59
C GLU A 39 -9.37 10.04 -2.50
N GLY A 40 -10.21 9.93 -1.46
CA GLY A 40 -10.00 8.95 -0.38
C GLY A 40 -10.09 7.50 -0.85
N ILE A 41 -11.03 7.19 -1.75
CA ILE A 41 -11.17 5.84 -2.32
C ILE A 41 -9.99 5.52 -3.25
N GLU A 42 -9.61 6.45 -4.13
CA GLU A 42 -8.51 6.27 -5.07
C GLU A 42 -7.20 6.00 -4.33
N GLN A 43 -6.86 6.85 -3.35
CA GLN A 43 -5.65 6.67 -2.53
C GLN A 43 -5.68 5.37 -1.72
N GLY A 44 -6.84 5.04 -1.13
CA GLY A 44 -7.01 3.82 -0.35
C GLY A 44 -6.84 2.55 -1.20
N ILE A 45 -7.38 2.55 -2.42
CA ILE A 45 -7.23 1.44 -3.37
C ILE A 45 -5.79 1.32 -3.84
N GLU A 46 -5.15 2.42 -4.23
CA GLU A 46 -3.77 2.41 -4.72
C GLU A 46 -2.81 1.85 -3.67
N GLN A 47 -2.91 2.36 -2.43
CA GLN A 47 -2.08 1.87 -1.31
C GLN A 47 -2.39 0.40 -0.97
N GLY A 48 -3.67 0.03 -0.91
CA GLY A 48 -4.09 -1.33 -0.58
C GLY A 48 -3.63 -2.36 -1.62
N ILE A 49 -3.77 -2.04 -2.91
CA ILE A 49 -3.30 -2.90 -4.01
C ILE A 49 -1.77 -2.99 -3.99
N GLY A 50 -1.07 -1.87 -3.84
CA GLY A 50 0.40 -1.84 -3.79
C GLY A 50 0.95 -2.74 -2.67
N GLN A 51 0.45 -2.58 -1.45
CA GLN A 51 0.83 -3.42 -0.31
C GLN A 51 0.46 -4.89 -0.52
N GLY A 52 -0.72 -5.16 -1.10
CA GLY A 52 -1.18 -6.51 -1.38
C GLY A 52 -0.28 -7.25 -2.38
N ILE A 53 0.13 -6.58 -3.45
CA ILE A 53 1.04 -7.14 -4.47
C ILE A 53 2.41 -7.43 -3.85
N GLU A 54 2.98 -6.47 -3.11
CA GLU A 54 4.30 -6.65 -2.47
C GLU A 54 4.30 -7.81 -1.48
N GLN A 55 3.29 -7.88 -0.60
CA GLN A 55 3.14 -9.01 0.33
C GLN A 55 2.92 -10.34 -0.40
N GLY A 56 2.17 -10.32 -1.50
CA GLY A 56 1.94 -11.49 -2.35
C GLY A 56 3.23 -12.02 -2.99
N GLU A 57 4.03 -11.15 -3.60
CA GLU A 57 5.33 -11.53 -4.18
C GLU A 57 6.28 -12.10 -3.13
N ARG A 58 6.34 -11.48 -1.95
CA ARG A 58 7.15 -11.96 -0.82
C ARG A 58 6.73 -13.36 -0.38
N ARG A 59 5.44 -13.57 -0.10
CA ARG A 59 4.91 -14.87 0.35
C ARG A 59 5.13 -15.96 -0.71
N SER A 60 4.89 -15.63 -1.98
CA SER A 60 5.11 -16.54 -3.10
C SER A 60 6.58 -16.96 -3.21
N THR A 61 7.50 -15.98 -3.10
CA THR A 61 8.95 -16.27 -3.16
C THR A 61 9.41 -17.13 -1.98
N ILE A 62 8.92 -16.86 -0.76
CA ILE A 62 9.20 -17.69 0.42
C ILE A 62 8.71 -19.12 0.21
N GLY A 63 7.46 -19.30 -0.25
CA GLY A 63 6.90 -20.62 -0.54
C GLY A 63 7.74 -21.39 -1.55
N ALA A 64 8.15 -20.73 -2.63
CA ALA A 64 9.01 -21.33 -3.65
C ALA A 64 10.39 -21.75 -3.11
N ILE A 65 10.99 -20.95 -2.20
CA ILE A 65 12.25 -21.34 -1.55
C ILE A 65 12.04 -22.62 -0.73
N LEU A 66 11.03 -22.65 0.13
CA LEU A 66 10.75 -23.79 1.01
C LEU A 66 10.45 -25.06 0.20
N GLU A 67 9.66 -24.95 -0.85
CA GLU A 67 9.34 -26.05 -1.77
C GLU A 67 10.61 -26.61 -2.44
N VAL A 68 11.50 -25.75 -2.92
CA VAL A 68 12.76 -26.20 -3.52
C VAL A 68 13.65 -26.90 -2.48
N LEU A 69 13.72 -26.38 -1.24
CA LEU A 69 14.52 -27.00 -0.18
C LEU A 69 13.95 -28.35 0.27
N GLU A 70 12.63 -28.48 0.33
CA GLU A 70 11.95 -29.76 0.58
C GLU A 70 12.29 -30.77 -0.52
N ILE A 71 12.10 -30.40 -1.79
CA ILE A 71 12.35 -31.29 -2.93
C ILE A 71 13.81 -31.72 -3.04
N ARG A 72 14.76 -30.80 -2.82
CA ARG A 72 16.19 -31.06 -3.07
C ARG A 72 16.91 -31.66 -1.86
N PHE A 73 16.49 -31.32 -0.65
CA PHE A 73 17.23 -31.63 0.57
C PHE A 73 16.38 -32.30 1.65
N ASP A 74 15.12 -32.66 1.35
CA ASP A 74 14.19 -33.26 2.31
C ASP A 74 14.00 -32.38 3.56
N MET A 75 14.12 -31.05 3.37
CA MET A 75 13.97 -30.08 4.45
C MET A 75 12.49 -29.78 4.69
N HIS A 76 11.92 -30.32 5.77
CA HIS A 76 10.52 -30.09 6.13
C HIS A 76 10.31 -28.77 6.90
N GLU A 77 9.05 -28.31 6.96
CA GLU A 77 8.66 -27.04 7.61
C GLU A 77 9.11 -26.90 9.08
N THR A 78 9.28 -28.02 9.80
CA THR A 78 9.76 -28.05 11.20
C THR A 78 11.23 -27.69 11.34
N HIS A 79 11.98 -27.62 10.24
CA HIS A 79 13.39 -27.26 10.24
C HIS A 79 13.58 -25.79 10.66
N PRO A 80 14.51 -25.44 11.56
CA PRO A 80 14.70 -24.06 12.05
C PRO A 80 14.96 -23.00 10.96
N LEU A 81 15.43 -23.42 9.78
CA LEU A 81 15.62 -22.52 8.63
C LEU A 81 14.32 -21.92 8.13
N SER A 82 13.19 -22.62 8.24
CA SER A 82 11.90 -22.11 7.74
C SER A 82 11.55 -20.79 8.42
N ALA A 83 11.69 -20.72 9.75
CA ALA A 83 11.47 -19.52 10.54
C ALA A 83 12.42 -18.38 10.15
N ARG A 84 13.69 -18.70 9.84
CA ARG A 84 14.69 -17.71 9.41
C ARG A 84 14.38 -17.13 8.03
N ILE A 85 13.87 -17.93 7.10
CA ILE A 85 13.48 -17.46 5.75
C ILE A 85 12.21 -16.60 5.84
N VAL A 86 11.22 -17.01 6.65
CA VAL A 86 9.91 -16.35 6.75
C VAL A 86 10.02 -14.91 7.27
N VAL A 87 11.02 -14.59 8.09
CA VAL A 87 11.23 -13.25 8.66
C VAL A 87 11.99 -12.29 7.73
N ILE A 88 12.40 -12.73 6.53
CA ILE A 88 13.10 -11.87 5.58
C ILE A 88 12.10 -10.97 4.86
N ASP A 89 12.26 -9.66 5.03
CA ASP A 89 11.39 -8.66 4.39
C ASP A 89 11.89 -8.22 3.01
N ASP A 90 13.18 -8.28 2.76
CA ASP A 90 13.77 -7.88 1.48
C ASP A 90 13.44 -8.89 0.37
N LEU A 91 12.59 -8.48 -0.56
CA LEU A 91 12.19 -9.27 -1.72
C LEU A 91 13.36 -9.59 -2.68
N GLN A 92 14.31 -8.68 -2.85
CA GLN A 92 15.48 -8.94 -3.69
C GLN A 92 16.38 -10.00 -3.06
N ARG A 93 16.55 -9.94 -1.73
CA ARG A 93 17.24 -10.98 -0.98
C ARG A 93 16.54 -12.33 -1.11
N LEU A 94 15.21 -12.38 -0.99
CA LEU A 94 14.44 -13.60 -1.23
C LEU A 94 14.63 -14.13 -2.65
N LYS A 95 14.61 -13.27 -3.68
CA LYS A 95 14.87 -13.67 -5.08
C LYS A 95 16.30 -14.21 -5.26
N GLN A 96 17.29 -13.71 -4.53
CA GLN A 96 18.65 -14.27 -4.52
C GLN A 96 18.69 -15.63 -3.83
N LEU A 97 18.03 -15.78 -2.69
CA LEU A 97 17.94 -17.04 -1.96
C LEU A 97 17.22 -18.11 -2.77
N LEU A 98 16.16 -17.77 -3.51
CA LEU A 98 15.51 -18.70 -4.42
C LEU A 98 16.48 -19.26 -5.48
N ARG A 99 17.31 -18.39 -6.06
CA ARG A 99 18.35 -18.83 -7.00
C ARG A 99 19.37 -19.73 -6.31
N ALA A 100 19.80 -19.36 -5.10
CA ALA A 100 20.72 -20.17 -4.31
C ALA A 100 20.14 -21.55 -3.98
N ALA A 101 18.87 -21.62 -3.56
CA ALA A 101 18.16 -22.86 -3.23
C ALA A 101 18.17 -23.86 -4.39
N VAL A 102 18.18 -23.39 -5.64
CA VAL A 102 18.28 -24.22 -6.86
C VAL A 102 19.72 -24.58 -7.23
N GLN A 103 20.70 -23.76 -6.86
CA GLN A 103 22.09 -23.87 -7.34
C GLN A 103 23.04 -24.57 -6.37
N VAL A 104 22.87 -24.40 -5.06
CA VAL A 104 23.80 -24.98 -4.09
C VAL A 104 23.73 -26.50 -4.07
N SER A 105 24.82 -27.14 -3.65
CA SER A 105 24.94 -28.61 -3.63
C SER A 105 24.43 -29.28 -2.36
N SER A 106 24.17 -28.53 -1.29
CA SER A 106 23.71 -29.05 -0.01
C SER A 106 22.89 -28.01 0.76
N LEU A 107 22.14 -28.50 1.76
CA LEU A 107 21.41 -27.64 2.69
C LEU A 107 22.38 -26.72 3.46
N GLU A 108 23.51 -27.24 3.92
CA GLU A 108 24.50 -26.43 4.66
C GLU A 108 25.11 -25.31 3.80
N ALA A 109 25.32 -25.53 2.50
CA ALA A 109 25.75 -24.47 1.58
C ALA A 109 24.65 -23.40 1.39
N PHE A 110 23.38 -23.81 1.44
CA PHE A 110 22.26 -22.87 1.46
C PHE A 110 22.27 -22.04 2.75
N GLU A 111 22.47 -22.67 3.91
CA GLU A 111 22.53 -21.99 5.22
C GLU A 111 23.63 -20.92 5.24
N GLN A 112 24.81 -21.23 4.72
CA GLN A 112 25.90 -20.26 4.60
C GLN A 112 25.53 -19.08 3.70
N THR A 113 24.78 -19.33 2.63
CA THR A 113 24.29 -18.27 1.74
C THR A 113 23.23 -17.42 2.43
N LEU A 114 22.38 -18.03 3.27
CA LEU A 114 21.36 -17.36 4.06
C LEU A 114 21.97 -16.40 5.09
N ASP A 115 23.08 -16.80 5.72
CA ASP A 115 23.79 -16.05 6.77
C ASP A 115 24.78 -14.99 6.28
N ALA A 116 25.06 -14.96 4.98
CA ALA A 116 25.97 -13.98 4.35
C ALA A 116 25.29 -12.66 4.03
#